data_AF-A0A8X6HIJ9-F1
#
_entry.id   AF-A0A8X6HIJ9-F1
#
_cell.length_a   1.000
_cell.length_b   1.000
_cell.length_c   1.000
_cell.angle_alpha   90.00
_cell.angle_beta   90.00
_cell.angle_gamma   90.00
#
_symmetry.space_group_name_H-M   'P 1'
#
loop_
_entity.id
_entity.type
_entity.pdbx_description
1 polymer ?
#
loop_
_entity_poly.entity_id
_entity_poly.type
_entity_poly.pdbx_seq_one_letter_code
_entity_poly.pdbx_strand_id
1 'polypeptide(L)'
;MLVESLQSMLIEINSYIRDFKTALQYFPPNSNENDYKIVINADRRPSAEHRGRHNEPTTNEVSVLLYVNKGSDLAVFGVQNANDEVTSYQNGRYISTSEAIWRILSFSIHERFPPVTHLDIHLENGQRIYFDPSNVRGVVENPRNTTLMAFFDLCQNDEFAASLLYEEIPGYYTFNKQNGSFQRRRRGTPVEGHPGIFHEHTLGRIYTIHPNNRECYHLRMLLNVVKGPTSFKTLKSVNGILYPTYQAACLALGLLEGDNHWSDTLTDARISSSASKLRELFAIILVFCNVSNPSELWNKFQDHLMEDYVRDFQRHYPDADINAHLENFSNRALLALQDVLLSIGGNTLPHYGLPSPQAIDGIVENLNREYIEHTNFDPVELQHWINQNEPRLNSEQNQIYRLLTDSVNTKAGGVYFLDAPGGT
;
A
#
# COMPACT_ATOMS: atom_id res chain seq x y z
N MET A 1 3.76 -39.87 29.61
CA MET A 1 5.20 -39.84 29.92
C MET A 1 5.94 -38.65 29.30
N LEU A 2 6.37 -38.63 28.03
CA LEU A 2 7.20 -37.52 27.49
C LEU A 2 6.51 -36.14 27.55
N VAL A 3 5.22 -36.10 27.19
CA VAL A 3 4.41 -34.87 27.20
C VAL A 3 4.20 -34.35 28.63
N GLU A 4 3.95 -35.24 29.58
CA GLU A 4 3.80 -34.87 31.01
C GLU A 4 5.13 -34.36 31.59
N SER A 5 6.26 -35.01 31.25
CA SER A 5 7.58 -34.56 31.67
C SER A 5 7.94 -33.18 31.10
N LEU A 6 7.62 -32.94 29.82
CA LEU A 6 7.81 -31.64 29.18
C LEU A 6 6.90 -30.56 29.80
N GLN A 7 5.66 -30.91 30.14
CA GLN A 7 4.73 -30.00 30.79
C GLN A 7 5.22 -29.61 32.20
N SER A 8 5.67 -30.59 33.00
CA SER A 8 6.24 -30.31 34.32
C SER A 8 7.47 -29.42 34.23
N MET A 9 8.37 -29.69 33.27
CA MET A 9 9.55 -28.86 33.03
C MET A 9 9.17 -27.42 32.64
N LEU A 10 8.19 -27.24 31.75
CA LEU A 10 7.74 -25.91 31.30
C LEU A 10 7.09 -25.11 32.44
N ILE A 11 6.33 -25.75 33.33
CA ILE A 11 5.73 -25.12 34.52
C ILE A 11 6.82 -24.68 35.52
N GLU A 12 7.87 -25.48 35.67
CA GLU A 12 8.99 -25.17 36.57
C GLU A 12 9.88 -24.06 36.04
N ILE A 13 10.11 -23.98 34.72
CA ILE A 13 11.09 -23.04 34.16
C ILE A 13 10.44 -21.71 33.72
N ASN A 14 9.20 -21.72 33.26
CA ASN A 14 8.55 -20.54 32.67
C ASN A 14 7.65 -19.82 33.70
N SER A 15 8.07 -18.64 34.16
CA SER A 15 7.33 -17.84 35.14
C SER A 15 5.93 -17.47 34.67
N TYR A 16 5.72 -17.17 33.39
CA TYR A 16 4.40 -16.82 32.84
C TYR A 16 3.42 -17.99 32.88
N ILE A 17 3.89 -19.22 32.60
CA ILE A 17 3.05 -20.44 32.71
C ILE A 17 2.67 -20.68 34.17
N ARG A 18 3.58 -20.41 35.10
CA ARG A 18 3.35 -20.53 36.53
C ARG A 18 2.32 -19.51 37.02
N ASP A 19 2.44 -18.26 36.60
CA ASP A 19 1.50 -17.18 36.95
C ASP A 19 0.11 -17.43 36.37
N PHE A 20 0.02 -17.93 35.14
CA PHE A 20 -1.23 -18.29 34.50
C PHE A 20 -1.92 -19.49 35.18
N LYS A 21 -1.17 -20.53 35.56
CA LYS A 21 -1.70 -21.69 36.30
C LYS A 21 -2.14 -21.28 37.72
N THR A 22 -1.41 -20.37 38.34
CA THR A 22 -1.76 -19.79 39.65
C THR A 22 -3.07 -19.02 39.52
N ALA A 23 -3.22 -18.15 38.52
CA ALA A 23 -4.48 -17.47 38.23
C ALA A 23 -5.65 -18.45 37.99
N LEU A 24 -5.41 -19.56 37.27
CA LEU A 24 -6.38 -20.65 37.06
C LEU A 24 -6.78 -21.41 38.34
N GLN A 25 -5.90 -21.50 39.33
CA GLN A 25 -6.17 -22.17 40.60
C GLN A 25 -6.83 -21.24 41.64
N TYR A 26 -6.71 -19.93 41.48
CA TYR A 26 -7.39 -18.93 42.32
C TYR A 26 -8.83 -18.61 41.88
N PHE A 27 -9.36 -19.24 40.83
CA PHE A 27 -10.80 -19.21 40.53
C PHE A 27 -11.57 -19.94 41.63
N PRO A 28 -12.40 -19.25 42.45
CA PRO A 28 -13.23 -19.93 43.43
C PRO A 28 -14.31 -20.75 42.68
N PRO A 29 -14.56 -22.01 43.05
CA PRO A 29 -15.52 -22.84 42.34
C PRO A 29 -16.99 -22.39 42.45
N ASN A 30 -17.30 -21.32 43.21
CA ASN A 30 -18.67 -20.95 43.59
C ASN A 30 -19.02 -19.44 43.52
N SER A 31 -18.23 -18.60 42.83
CA SER A 31 -18.66 -17.22 42.56
C SER A 31 -19.38 -17.16 41.21
N ASN A 32 -20.63 -16.70 41.22
CA ASN A 32 -21.54 -16.53 40.07
C ASN A 32 -20.80 -16.42 38.72
N GLU A 33 -21.11 -17.34 37.80
CA GLU A 33 -20.52 -17.54 36.47
C GLU A 33 -20.49 -16.31 35.51
N ASN A 34 -20.81 -15.11 35.98
CA ASN A 34 -20.98 -13.91 35.15
C ASN A 34 -19.90 -12.82 35.28
N ASP A 35 -18.93 -12.91 36.21
CA ASP A 35 -17.91 -11.85 36.35
C ASP A 35 -16.63 -12.08 35.53
N TYR A 36 -16.43 -13.26 34.96
CA TYR A 36 -15.23 -13.55 34.16
C TYR A 36 -15.58 -14.32 32.89
N LYS A 37 -15.59 -13.61 31.75
CA LYS A 37 -15.86 -14.19 30.43
C LYS A 37 -14.61 -14.08 29.55
N ILE A 38 -13.95 -15.20 29.30
CA ILE A 38 -12.91 -15.27 28.27
C ILE A 38 -13.64 -15.26 26.92
N VAL A 39 -13.65 -14.10 26.25
CA VAL A 39 -14.29 -13.93 24.93
C VAL A 39 -13.23 -14.09 23.85
N ILE A 40 -13.24 -15.24 23.16
CA ILE A 40 -12.36 -15.51 22.02
C ILE A 40 -13.03 -14.94 20.75
N ASN A 41 -12.57 -13.78 20.28
CA ASN A 41 -12.99 -13.24 18.99
C ASN A 41 -12.00 -13.71 17.89
N ALA A 42 -12.33 -14.81 17.21
CA ALA A 42 -11.51 -15.40 16.15
C ALA A 42 -11.48 -14.56 14.85
N ASP A 43 -12.37 -13.58 14.71
CA ASP A 43 -12.55 -12.81 13.46
C ASP A 43 -11.94 -11.40 13.49
N ARG A 44 -11.23 -11.02 14.57
CA ARG A 44 -10.70 -9.65 14.70
C ARG A 44 -9.38 -9.49 13.94
N ARG A 45 -9.37 -8.53 13.01
CA ARG A 45 -8.24 -8.17 12.14
C ARG A 45 -7.28 -7.20 12.87
N PRO A 46 -5.96 -7.28 12.68
CA PRO A 46 -5.06 -6.16 12.99
C PRO A 46 -5.45 -4.93 12.16
N SER A 47 -5.35 -3.74 12.75
CA SER A 47 -5.60 -2.50 12.01
C SER A 47 -4.60 -2.35 10.86
N ALA A 48 -5.10 -1.97 9.69
CA ALA A 48 -4.36 -1.71 8.44
C ALA A 48 -4.02 -2.89 7.49
N GLU A 49 -4.57 -4.11 7.64
CA GLU A 49 -4.21 -5.24 6.74
C GLU A 49 -5.36 -5.91 5.94
N HIS A 50 -5.00 -6.50 4.80
CA HIS A 50 -5.90 -7.08 3.80
C HIS A 50 -6.52 -8.43 4.22
N ARG A 51 -7.77 -8.68 3.81
CA ARG A 51 -8.66 -9.82 4.17
C ARG A 51 -8.11 -11.25 3.94
N GLY A 52 -6.94 -11.40 3.30
CA GLY A 52 -6.37 -12.70 2.91
C GLY A 52 -4.92 -12.94 3.35
N ARG A 53 -4.35 -12.12 4.25
CA ARG A 53 -2.98 -12.32 4.73
C ARG A 53 -2.95 -13.36 5.84
N HIS A 54 -2.00 -14.29 5.76
CA HIS A 54 -1.70 -15.24 6.83
C HIS A 54 -0.94 -14.50 7.93
N ASN A 55 -1.45 -14.57 9.17
CA ASN A 55 -0.93 -13.84 10.34
C ASN A 55 0.45 -14.38 10.78
N GLU A 56 1.56 -13.74 10.40
CA GLU A 56 2.87 -14.03 11.01
C GLU A 56 2.95 -13.41 12.43
N PRO A 57 3.58 -14.07 13.43
CA PRO A 57 3.64 -13.57 14.80
C PRO A 57 4.54 -12.33 14.92
N THR A 58 4.13 -11.35 15.73
CA THR A 58 4.97 -10.20 16.13
C THR A 58 5.64 -10.44 17.50
N THR A 59 6.74 -9.75 17.78
CA THR A 59 7.58 -9.94 19.00
C THR A 59 6.88 -9.59 20.32
N ASN A 60 5.68 -9.00 20.28
CA ASN A 60 4.96 -8.50 21.45
C ASN A 60 3.73 -9.36 21.81
N GLU A 61 3.58 -10.56 21.25
CA GLU A 61 2.43 -11.45 21.48
C GLU A 61 2.68 -12.45 22.63
N VAL A 62 1.74 -12.53 23.59
CA VAL A 62 1.74 -13.57 24.63
C VAL A 62 1.09 -14.85 24.07
N SER A 63 1.82 -15.96 24.09
CA SER A 63 1.29 -17.26 23.64
C SER A 63 0.57 -17.99 24.77
N VAL A 64 -0.73 -18.26 24.59
CA VAL A 64 -1.54 -19.04 25.54
C VAL A 64 -1.62 -20.48 25.04
N LEU A 65 -1.37 -21.45 25.93
CA LEU A 65 -1.41 -22.88 25.62
C LEU A 65 -2.74 -23.48 26.10
N LEU A 66 -3.72 -23.61 25.21
CA LEU A 66 -4.99 -24.31 25.45
C LEU A 66 -4.89 -25.79 25.03
N TYR A 67 -5.55 -26.67 25.76
CA TYR A 67 -5.54 -28.13 25.53
C TYR A 67 -6.57 -28.56 24.46
N VAL A 68 -6.75 -27.79 23.39
CA VAL A 68 -7.80 -28.02 22.37
C VAL A 68 -7.17 -28.14 20.99
N ASN A 69 -7.41 -29.23 20.25
CA ASN A 69 -6.94 -29.39 18.86
C ASN A 69 -7.67 -28.45 17.88
N LYS A 70 -7.48 -27.14 18.03
CA LYS A 70 -7.74 -26.12 17.00
C LYS A 70 -6.40 -25.57 16.51
N GLY A 71 -6.36 -25.11 15.25
CA GLY A 71 -5.19 -24.44 14.69
C GLY A 71 -4.82 -23.17 15.47
N SER A 72 -3.64 -22.61 15.21
CA SER A 72 -3.20 -21.37 15.86
C SER A 72 -4.06 -20.18 15.43
N ASP A 73 -4.77 -19.59 16.39
CA ASP A 73 -5.67 -18.45 16.19
C ASP A 73 -5.29 -17.29 17.11
N LEU A 74 -5.52 -16.07 16.65
CA LEU A 74 -5.37 -14.86 17.47
C LEU A 74 -6.47 -14.83 18.53
N ALA A 75 -6.10 -14.59 19.78
CA ALA A 75 -7.01 -14.53 20.92
C ALA A 75 -6.75 -13.25 21.71
N VAL A 76 -7.68 -12.30 21.65
CA VAL A 76 -7.65 -11.13 22.54
C VAL A 76 -8.26 -11.53 23.88
N PHE A 77 -7.57 -11.31 24.98
CA PHE A 77 -8.12 -11.52 26.32
C PHE A 77 -8.11 -10.23 27.14
N GLY A 78 -9.20 -9.99 27.87
CA GLY A 78 -9.32 -8.84 28.76
C GLY A 78 -9.01 -9.21 30.21
N VAL A 79 -8.20 -8.39 30.86
CA VAL A 79 -7.92 -8.47 32.30
C VAL A 79 -8.50 -7.20 32.91
N GLN A 80 -9.63 -7.28 33.61
CA GLN A 80 -10.36 -6.06 33.99
C GLN A 80 -9.77 -5.36 35.22
N ASN A 81 -9.49 -4.06 35.04
CA ASN A 81 -9.72 -3.02 36.03
C ASN A 81 -10.76 -2.05 35.44
N ALA A 82 -11.83 -1.73 36.16
CA ALA A 82 -13.08 -1.20 35.60
C ALA A 82 -13.02 0.26 35.06
N ASN A 83 -11.89 0.95 35.20
CA ASN A 83 -11.78 2.39 34.93
C ASN A 83 -10.83 2.76 33.78
N ASP A 84 -10.30 1.80 33.03
CA ASP A 84 -9.36 2.05 31.93
C ASP A 84 -9.66 1.16 30.72
N GLU A 85 -10.32 1.75 29.72
CA GLU A 85 -10.68 1.09 28.46
C GLU A 85 -9.45 0.67 27.64
N VAL A 86 -8.33 1.40 27.76
CA VAL A 86 -7.13 1.23 26.93
C VAL A 86 -6.28 0.06 27.43
N THR A 87 -6.22 -0.19 28.74
CA THR A 87 -5.51 -1.36 29.30
C THR A 87 -6.34 -2.64 29.34
N SER A 88 -7.60 -2.59 28.92
CA SER A 88 -8.56 -3.71 29.06
C SER A 88 -8.39 -4.85 28.05
N TYR A 89 -7.48 -4.78 27.08
CA TYR A 89 -7.32 -5.81 26.04
C TYR A 89 -5.84 -6.12 25.77
N GLN A 90 -5.42 -7.35 26.06
CA GLN A 90 -4.13 -7.87 25.60
C GLN A 90 -4.32 -8.78 24.39
N ASN A 91 -3.49 -8.56 23.37
CA ASN A 91 -3.41 -9.43 22.19
C ASN A 91 -2.57 -10.67 22.54
N GLY A 92 -3.22 -11.83 22.61
CA GLY A 92 -2.58 -13.12 22.72
C GLY A 92 -2.76 -13.95 21.47
N ARG A 93 -2.01 -15.04 21.37
CA ARG A 93 -2.21 -16.05 20.34
C ARG A 93 -2.28 -17.42 20.96
N TYR A 94 -3.26 -18.21 20.53
CA TYR A 94 -3.33 -19.60 20.90
C TYR A 94 -2.38 -20.40 20.00
N ILE A 95 -1.48 -21.18 20.60
CA ILE A 95 -0.65 -22.16 19.90
C ILE A 95 -0.92 -23.52 20.55
N SER A 96 -1.26 -24.52 19.73
CA SER A 96 -1.45 -25.88 20.22
C SER A 96 -0.14 -26.47 20.77
N THR A 97 -0.24 -27.37 21.74
CA THR A 97 0.94 -28.04 22.34
C THR A 97 1.83 -28.71 21.29
N SER A 98 1.22 -29.30 20.24
CA SER A 98 1.95 -29.92 19.13
C SER A 98 2.68 -28.88 18.27
N GLU A 99 2.04 -27.77 17.92
CA GLU A 99 2.69 -26.68 17.17
C GLU A 99 3.81 -26.02 17.99
N ALA A 100 3.61 -25.83 19.29
CA ALA A 100 4.62 -25.26 20.20
C ALA A 100 5.87 -26.15 20.27
N ILE A 101 5.70 -27.47 20.37
CA ILE A 101 6.81 -28.43 20.34
C ILE A 101 7.51 -28.40 18.97
N TRP A 102 6.77 -28.37 17.87
CA TRP A 102 7.35 -28.25 16.52
C TRP A 102 8.21 -26.99 16.36
N ARG A 103 7.74 -25.86 16.89
CA ARG A 103 8.47 -24.59 16.91
C ARG A 103 9.73 -24.67 17.77
N ILE A 104 9.64 -25.21 18.99
CA ILE A 104 10.79 -25.38 19.89
C ILE A 104 11.87 -26.24 19.26
N LEU A 105 11.47 -27.32 18.57
CA LEU A 105 12.38 -28.21 17.87
C LEU A 105 12.84 -27.68 16.50
N SER A 106 12.42 -26.47 16.12
CA SER A 106 12.73 -25.84 14.83
C SER A 106 12.35 -26.69 13.60
N PHE A 107 11.30 -27.49 13.73
CA PHE A 107 10.76 -28.27 12.62
C PHE A 107 9.92 -27.38 11.70
N SER A 108 9.93 -27.69 10.41
CA SER A 108 9.08 -27.01 9.43
C SER A 108 7.61 -27.21 9.78
N ILE A 109 6.90 -26.10 9.98
CA ILE A 109 5.49 -26.08 10.40
C ILE A 109 4.55 -26.17 9.18
N HIS A 110 5.02 -25.70 8.03
CA HIS A 110 4.30 -25.74 6.78
C HIS A 110 5.27 -26.04 5.66
N GLU A 111 4.84 -26.87 4.72
CA GLU A 111 5.45 -27.01 3.41
C GLU A 111 4.48 -26.44 2.38
N ARG A 112 5.00 -25.70 1.40
CA ARG A 112 4.23 -25.20 0.27
C ARG A 112 4.82 -25.78 -0.99
N PHE A 113 3.99 -26.51 -1.73
CA PHE A 113 4.33 -27.01 -3.06
C PHE A 113 3.36 -26.40 -4.09
N PRO A 114 3.86 -25.81 -5.18
CA PRO A 114 5.27 -25.57 -5.46
C PRO A 114 5.93 -24.52 -4.54
N PRO A 115 7.26 -24.57 -4.34
CA PRO A 115 8.00 -23.49 -3.69
C PRO A 115 7.88 -22.18 -4.50
N VAL A 116 7.79 -21.04 -3.81
CA VAL A 116 7.69 -19.72 -4.44
C VAL A 116 8.91 -18.88 -4.06
N THR A 117 9.62 -18.36 -5.06
CA THR A 117 10.72 -17.42 -4.89
C THR A 117 10.23 -16.02 -5.20
N HIS A 118 10.37 -15.10 -4.24
CA HIS A 118 10.02 -13.70 -4.46
C HIS A 118 11.11 -13.02 -5.28
N LEU A 119 10.66 -12.28 -6.29
CA LEU A 119 11.49 -11.55 -7.22
C LEU A 119 11.30 -10.04 -6.98
N ASP A 120 12.41 -9.36 -6.74
CA ASP A 120 12.48 -7.93 -6.51
C ASP A 120 12.12 -7.17 -7.78
N ILE A 121 11.52 -6.02 -7.59
CA ILE A 121 11.18 -5.09 -8.66
C ILE A 121 11.30 -3.66 -8.13
N HIS A 122 11.96 -2.81 -8.91
CA HIS A 122 12.15 -1.40 -8.60
C HIS A 122 12.60 -0.67 -9.87
N LEU A 123 12.50 0.66 -9.86
CA LEU A 123 13.12 1.50 -10.89
C LEU A 123 14.65 1.51 -10.72
N GLU A 124 15.36 2.00 -11.73
CA GLU A 124 16.82 2.17 -11.67
C GLU A 124 17.22 3.02 -10.46
N ASN A 125 18.16 2.54 -9.66
CA ASN A 125 18.58 3.13 -8.38
C ASN A 125 17.48 3.19 -7.28
N GLY A 126 16.34 2.54 -7.50
CA GLY A 126 15.22 2.47 -6.55
C GLY A 126 15.24 1.25 -5.63
N GLN A 127 16.36 0.51 -5.55
CA GLN A 127 16.46 -0.67 -4.71
C GLN A 127 16.29 -0.34 -3.22
N ARG A 128 15.58 -1.22 -2.50
CA ARG A 128 15.48 -1.14 -1.04
C ARG A 128 16.78 -1.67 -0.43
N ILE A 129 17.49 -0.81 0.30
CA ILE A 129 18.68 -1.18 1.06
C ILE A 129 18.38 -1.21 2.55
N TYR A 130 19.03 -2.14 3.26
CA TYR A 130 18.99 -2.24 4.72
C TYR A 130 20.39 -1.94 5.24
N PHE A 131 20.48 -1.05 6.21
CA PHE A 131 21.76 -0.64 6.79
C PHE A 131 21.60 -0.37 8.28
N ASP A 132 22.72 -0.46 8.98
CA ASP A 132 22.91 0.03 10.33
C ASP A 132 23.67 1.35 10.28
N PRO A 133 23.54 2.23 11.29
CA PRO A 133 24.29 3.49 11.34
C PRO A 133 25.82 3.30 11.19
N SER A 134 26.35 2.14 11.57
CA SER A 134 27.77 1.81 11.47
C SER A 134 28.24 1.40 10.06
N ASN A 135 27.34 0.97 9.16
CA ASN A 135 27.68 0.42 7.84
C ASN A 135 27.06 1.18 6.66
N VAL A 136 26.28 2.23 6.93
CA VAL A 136 25.52 3.00 5.92
C VAL A 136 26.36 3.41 4.70
N ARG A 137 27.57 3.95 4.90
CA ARG A 137 28.43 4.38 3.77
C ARG A 137 28.80 3.20 2.87
N GLY A 138 29.23 2.09 3.47
CA GLY A 138 29.61 0.90 2.71
C GLY A 138 28.44 0.28 1.94
N VAL A 139 27.23 0.28 2.52
CA VAL A 139 26.03 -0.25 1.87
C VAL A 139 25.55 0.67 0.73
N VAL A 140 25.67 1.99 0.88
CA VAL A 140 25.29 2.95 -0.16
C VAL A 140 26.29 2.94 -1.32
N GLU A 141 27.59 2.85 -1.03
CA GLU A 141 28.63 2.79 -2.06
C GLU A 141 28.62 1.45 -2.81
N ASN A 142 28.29 0.35 -2.13
CA ASN A 142 28.26 -1.00 -2.69
C ASN A 142 26.97 -1.72 -2.31
N PRO A 143 25.82 -1.33 -2.89
CA PRO A 143 24.55 -1.99 -2.61
C PRO A 143 24.60 -3.44 -3.11
N ARG A 144 24.00 -4.36 -2.35
CA ARG A 144 23.86 -5.74 -2.81
C ARG A 144 22.94 -5.79 -4.02
N ASN A 145 23.30 -6.63 -4.99
CA ASN A 145 22.44 -6.90 -6.13
C ASN A 145 21.09 -7.48 -5.66
N THR A 146 20.01 -6.86 -6.14
CA THR A 146 18.68 -7.43 -6.05
C THR A 146 18.54 -8.59 -7.04
N THR A 147 17.49 -9.38 -6.91
CA THR A 147 17.18 -10.42 -7.92
C THR A 147 16.98 -9.83 -9.32
N LEU A 148 16.48 -8.60 -9.45
CA LEU A 148 16.31 -7.96 -10.77
C LEU A 148 17.66 -7.60 -11.40
N MET A 149 18.58 -7.03 -10.62
CA MET A 149 19.93 -6.71 -11.09
C MET A 149 20.70 -7.98 -11.46
N ALA A 150 20.62 -9.01 -10.61
CA ALA A 150 21.23 -10.30 -10.87
C ALA A 150 20.64 -11.01 -12.10
N PHE A 151 19.37 -10.76 -12.43
CA PHE A 151 18.76 -11.27 -13.65
C PHE A 151 19.34 -10.61 -14.89
N PHE A 152 19.57 -9.28 -14.86
CA PHE A 152 20.23 -8.57 -15.96
C PHE A 152 21.65 -9.10 -16.19
N ASP A 153 22.44 -9.24 -15.11
CA ASP A 153 23.79 -9.80 -15.19
C ASP A 153 23.77 -11.24 -15.72
N LEU A 154 22.80 -12.05 -15.30
CA LEU A 154 22.65 -13.41 -15.78
C LEU A 154 22.35 -13.46 -17.28
N CYS A 155 21.43 -12.61 -17.77
CA CYS A 155 21.06 -12.56 -19.19
C CYS A 155 22.21 -12.09 -20.09
N GLN A 156 23.16 -11.31 -19.56
CA GLN A 156 24.37 -10.93 -20.30
C GLN A 156 25.34 -12.11 -20.49
N ASN A 157 25.36 -13.06 -19.55
CA ASN A 157 26.42 -14.06 -19.45
C ASN A 157 25.94 -15.50 -19.74
N ASP A 158 24.64 -15.76 -19.77
CA ASP A 158 24.06 -17.09 -20.01
C ASP A 158 22.97 -17.01 -21.09
N GLU A 159 23.25 -17.59 -22.27
CA GLU A 159 22.33 -17.62 -23.42
C GLU A 159 21.01 -18.32 -23.09
N PHE A 160 21.02 -19.34 -22.22
CA PHE A 160 19.79 -20.01 -21.83
C PHE A 160 18.92 -19.08 -20.98
N ALA A 161 19.52 -18.36 -20.02
CA ALA A 161 18.79 -17.38 -19.22
C ALA A 161 18.25 -16.22 -20.06
N ALA A 162 18.98 -15.81 -21.10
CA ALA A 162 18.52 -14.79 -22.05
C ALA A 162 17.26 -15.21 -22.83
N SER A 163 16.91 -16.50 -22.86
CA SER A 163 15.69 -17.01 -23.49
C SER A 163 14.45 -17.03 -22.56
N LEU A 164 14.64 -16.70 -21.29
CA LEU A 164 13.62 -16.81 -20.24
C LEU A 164 13.04 -15.44 -19.84
N LEU A 165 11.80 -15.48 -19.37
CA LEU A 165 11.15 -14.39 -18.63
C LEU A 165 11.64 -14.37 -17.18
N TYR A 166 11.54 -13.21 -16.54
CA TYR A 166 12.02 -13.04 -15.17
C TYR A 166 11.34 -14.00 -14.17
N GLU A 167 10.03 -14.24 -14.33
CA GLU A 167 9.27 -15.16 -13.48
C GLU A 167 9.63 -16.65 -13.67
N GLU A 168 10.24 -17.01 -14.80
CA GLU A 168 10.66 -18.38 -15.11
C GLU A 168 12.03 -18.71 -14.50
N ILE A 169 12.84 -17.69 -14.18
CA ILE A 169 14.22 -17.86 -13.69
C ILE A 169 14.30 -18.78 -12.47
N PRO A 170 13.45 -18.66 -11.43
CA PRO A 170 13.51 -19.56 -10.28
C PRO A 170 13.27 -21.04 -10.61
N GLY A 171 12.64 -21.36 -11.75
CA GLY A 171 12.48 -22.75 -12.21
C GLY A 171 13.80 -23.40 -12.62
N TYR A 172 14.79 -22.62 -13.08
CA TYR A 172 16.07 -23.12 -13.61
C TYR A 172 17.29 -22.69 -12.80
N TYR A 173 17.17 -21.57 -12.08
CA TYR A 173 18.24 -20.95 -11.30
C TYR A 173 17.81 -20.73 -9.85
N THR A 174 18.77 -20.72 -8.94
CA THR A 174 18.60 -20.37 -7.54
C THR A 174 19.36 -19.08 -7.24
N PHE A 175 18.72 -18.14 -6.54
CA PHE A 175 19.39 -16.92 -6.11
C PHE A 175 20.25 -17.19 -4.88
N ASN A 176 21.54 -16.90 -4.97
CA ASN A 176 22.45 -16.95 -3.85
C ASN A 176 22.60 -15.55 -3.23
N LYS A 177 22.11 -15.40 -1.99
CA LYS A 177 22.08 -14.10 -1.29
C LYS A 177 23.45 -13.61 -0.85
N GLN A 178 24.44 -14.50 -0.71
CA GLN A 178 25.77 -14.13 -0.25
C GLN A 178 26.59 -13.45 -1.34
N ASN A 179 26.48 -13.96 -2.57
CA ASN A 179 27.17 -13.42 -3.73
C ASN A 179 26.29 -12.53 -4.62
N GLY A 180 24.98 -12.43 -4.32
CA GLY A 180 24.03 -11.58 -5.05
C GLY A 180 23.84 -12.01 -6.50
N SER A 181 23.90 -13.31 -6.80
CA SER A 181 23.79 -13.82 -8.19
C SER A 181 22.93 -15.08 -8.29
N PHE A 182 22.38 -15.29 -9.47
CA PHE A 182 21.69 -16.53 -9.82
C PHE A 182 22.69 -17.62 -10.23
N GLN A 183 22.43 -18.85 -9.77
CA GLN A 183 23.22 -20.03 -10.10
C GLN A 183 22.32 -21.11 -10.67
N ARG A 184 22.78 -21.83 -11.71
CA ARG A 184 22.04 -22.96 -12.30
C ARG A 184 21.70 -23.99 -11.22
N ARG A 185 20.48 -24.52 -11.28
CA ARG A 185 20.08 -25.65 -10.43
C ARG A 185 20.91 -26.88 -10.75
N ARG A 186 21.20 -27.68 -9.72
CA ARG A 186 21.97 -28.94 -9.82
C ARG A 186 21.11 -30.19 -9.75
N ARG A 187 19.79 -30.01 -9.59
CA ARG A 187 18.78 -31.06 -9.39
C ARG A 187 17.50 -30.61 -10.09
N GLY A 188 16.66 -31.56 -10.43
CA GLY A 188 15.40 -31.36 -11.15
C GLY A 188 15.32 -32.22 -12.40
N THR A 189 14.37 -31.92 -13.27
CA THR A 189 14.20 -32.59 -14.56
C THR A 189 15.20 -31.99 -15.56
N PRO A 190 16.06 -32.80 -16.20
CA PRO A 190 16.96 -32.30 -17.24
C PRO A 190 16.18 -31.65 -18.38
N VAL A 191 16.64 -30.49 -18.85
CA VAL A 191 16.00 -29.79 -19.98
C VAL A 191 16.53 -30.38 -21.28
N GLU A 192 15.62 -30.87 -22.12
CA GLU A 192 15.98 -31.43 -23.42
C GLU A 192 16.71 -30.39 -24.29
N GLY A 193 17.80 -30.81 -24.95
CA GLY A 193 18.63 -29.92 -25.78
C GLY A 193 19.60 -29.00 -25.02
N HIS A 194 19.54 -28.94 -23.68
CA HIS A 194 20.38 -28.04 -22.87
C HIS A 194 21.17 -28.80 -21.77
N PRO A 195 22.35 -29.36 -22.11
CA PRO A 195 23.19 -30.08 -21.14
C PRO A 195 23.54 -29.23 -19.91
N GLY A 196 23.31 -29.80 -18.72
CA GLY A 196 23.61 -29.13 -17.46
C GLY A 196 22.56 -28.10 -17.01
N ILE A 197 21.42 -28.01 -17.71
CA ILE A 197 20.25 -27.25 -17.25
C ILE A 197 19.23 -28.22 -16.67
N PHE A 198 18.71 -27.86 -15.50
CA PHE A 198 17.67 -28.61 -14.79
C PHE A 198 16.50 -27.68 -14.47
N HIS A 199 15.29 -28.21 -14.61
CA HIS A 199 14.05 -27.53 -14.28
C HIS A 199 13.42 -28.11 -13.02
N GLU A 200 12.96 -27.23 -12.13
CA GLU A 200 12.26 -27.55 -10.89
C GLU A 200 10.92 -26.81 -10.86
N HIS A 201 9.95 -27.28 -10.07
CA HIS A 201 8.62 -26.65 -9.95
C HIS A 201 8.61 -25.28 -9.25
N THR A 202 9.76 -24.64 -9.00
CA THR A 202 9.79 -23.38 -8.25
C THR A 202 9.22 -22.23 -9.07
N LEU A 203 8.23 -21.53 -8.53
CA LEU A 203 7.59 -20.38 -9.18
C LEU A 203 8.30 -19.08 -8.80
N GLY A 204 8.61 -18.25 -9.79
CA GLY A 204 9.00 -16.86 -9.55
C GLY A 204 7.79 -15.98 -9.35
N ARG A 205 7.77 -15.18 -8.27
CA ARG A 205 6.70 -14.25 -7.98
C ARG A 205 7.22 -12.84 -7.91
N ILE A 206 6.89 -12.04 -8.92
CA ILE A 206 7.13 -10.59 -8.92
C ILE A 206 6.04 -9.91 -8.07
N TYR A 207 6.43 -9.00 -7.18
CA TYR A 207 5.47 -8.29 -6.32
C TYR A 207 4.38 -7.57 -7.12
N THR A 208 3.17 -7.54 -6.58
CA THR A 208 2.09 -6.71 -7.12
C THR A 208 2.46 -5.25 -6.94
N ILE A 209 2.49 -4.51 -8.05
CA ILE A 209 2.66 -3.06 -8.05
C ILE A 209 1.30 -2.43 -8.34
N HIS A 210 0.92 -1.44 -7.54
CA HIS A 210 -0.31 -0.70 -7.75
C HIS A 210 -0.19 0.18 -9.01
N PRO A 211 -1.22 0.29 -9.87
CA PRO A 211 -1.19 1.14 -11.07
C PRO A 211 -0.78 2.59 -10.83
N ASN A 212 -1.14 3.18 -9.68
CA ASN A 212 -0.71 4.53 -9.27
C ASN A 212 0.83 4.69 -9.21
N ASN A 213 1.58 3.61 -8.98
CA ASN A 213 3.04 3.61 -9.18
C ASN A 213 3.35 3.36 -10.66
N ARG A 214 2.97 4.33 -11.51
CA ARG A 214 2.90 4.20 -12.97
C ARG A 214 4.14 3.54 -13.58
N GLU A 215 5.32 4.12 -13.41
CA GLU A 215 6.52 3.61 -14.10
C GLU A 215 6.93 2.21 -13.62
N CYS A 216 6.82 1.94 -12.31
CA CYS A 216 7.16 0.62 -11.77
C CYS A 216 6.12 -0.45 -12.18
N TYR A 217 4.85 -0.06 -12.32
CA TYR A 217 3.78 -0.92 -12.83
C TYR A 217 4.06 -1.33 -14.29
N HIS A 218 4.42 -0.39 -15.15
CA HIS A 218 4.77 -0.68 -16.54
C HIS A 218 6.06 -1.48 -16.66
N LEU A 219 7.07 -1.20 -15.83
CA LEU A 219 8.27 -2.04 -15.73
C LEU A 219 7.90 -3.50 -15.38
N ARG A 220 6.98 -3.70 -14.44
CA ARG A 220 6.46 -5.03 -14.11
C ARG A 220 5.82 -5.70 -15.32
N MET A 221 5.01 -5.00 -16.09
CA MET A 221 4.40 -5.54 -17.31
C MET A 221 5.47 -6.00 -18.30
N LEU A 222 6.50 -5.18 -18.53
CA LEU A 222 7.61 -5.50 -19.43
C LEU A 222 8.35 -6.76 -18.97
N LEU A 223 8.60 -6.94 -17.68
CA LEU A 223 9.26 -8.14 -17.14
C LEU A 223 8.47 -9.44 -17.35
N ASN A 224 7.17 -9.37 -17.63
CA ASN A 224 6.33 -10.52 -17.94
C ASN A 224 6.29 -10.86 -19.44
N VAL A 225 6.88 -10.02 -20.31
CA VAL A 225 6.83 -10.23 -21.77
C VAL A 225 8.20 -10.16 -22.44
N VAL A 226 9.13 -9.37 -21.90
CA VAL A 226 10.48 -9.19 -22.43
C VAL A 226 11.38 -10.28 -21.86
N LYS A 227 11.90 -11.13 -22.75
CA LYS A 227 12.88 -12.16 -22.45
C LYS A 227 14.29 -11.60 -22.45
N GLY A 228 15.12 -12.09 -21.53
CA GLY A 228 16.55 -11.79 -21.51
C GLY A 228 16.98 -10.31 -21.44
N PRO A 229 16.26 -9.38 -20.79
CA PRO A 229 16.75 -8.01 -20.70
C PRO A 229 18.09 -7.96 -19.97
N THR A 230 19.02 -7.18 -20.50
CA THR A 230 20.38 -7.04 -19.95
C THR A 230 20.57 -5.77 -19.10
N SER A 231 19.58 -4.89 -19.06
CA SER A 231 19.60 -3.65 -18.28
C SER A 231 18.20 -3.01 -18.21
N PHE A 232 18.02 -2.02 -17.33
CA PHE A 232 16.85 -1.13 -17.34
C PHE A 232 16.63 -0.44 -18.69
N LYS A 233 17.71 -0.02 -19.35
CA LYS A 233 17.66 0.59 -20.68
C LYS A 233 17.16 -0.39 -21.74
N THR A 234 17.59 -1.65 -21.67
CA THR A 234 17.13 -2.71 -22.58
C THR A 234 15.62 -2.96 -22.42
N LEU A 235 15.10 -2.96 -21.19
CA LEU A 235 13.66 -3.07 -20.94
C LEU A 235 12.84 -1.92 -21.54
N LYS A 236 13.40 -0.70 -21.58
CA LYS A 236 12.76 0.48 -22.20
C LYS A 236 12.92 0.53 -23.72
N SER A 237 13.57 -0.46 -24.32
CA SER A 237 13.86 -0.48 -25.76
C SER A 237 12.95 -1.46 -26.48
N VAL A 238 12.29 -1.02 -27.55
CA VAL A 238 11.42 -1.84 -28.39
C VAL A 238 11.89 -1.74 -29.83
N ASN A 239 12.18 -2.86 -30.49
CA ASN A 239 12.72 -2.91 -31.86
C ASN A 239 13.95 -2.02 -32.09
N GLY A 240 14.83 -1.92 -31.08
CA GLY A 240 16.05 -1.10 -31.13
C GLY A 240 15.84 0.40 -30.83
N ILE A 241 14.61 0.85 -30.61
CA ILE A 241 14.28 2.23 -30.25
C ILE A 241 14.15 2.34 -28.73
N LEU A 242 14.90 3.26 -28.11
CA LEU A 242 14.79 3.56 -26.69
C LEU A 242 13.64 4.55 -26.43
N TYR A 243 12.72 4.18 -25.54
CA TYR A 243 11.58 5.02 -25.17
C TYR A 243 11.85 5.82 -23.89
N PRO A 244 11.24 7.01 -23.73
CA PRO A 244 11.45 7.90 -22.58
C PRO A 244 10.90 7.33 -21.27
N THR A 245 9.87 6.48 -21.31
CA THR A 245 9.21 5.90 -20.13
C THR A 245 8.94 4.41 -20.33
N TYR A 246 8.76 3.64 -19.26
CA TYR A 246 8.36 2.23 -19.35
C TYR A 246 6.93 2.12 -19.92
N GLN A 247 6.06 3.08 -19.61
CA GLN A 247 4.73 3.16 -20.23
C GLN A 247 4.81 3.28 -21.75
N ALA A 248 5.68 4.15 -22.28
CA ALA A 248 5.83 4.32 -23.72
C ALA A 248 6.39 3.06 -24.40
N ALA A 249 7.26 2.31 -23.73
CA ALA A 249 7.71 1.00 -24.21
C ALA A 249 6.57 -0.04 -24.21
N CYS A 250 5.73 -0.08 -23.17
CA CYS A 250 4.52 -0.93 -23.15
C CYS A 250 3.56 -0.58 -24.30
N LEU A 251 3.35 0.71 -24.57
CA LEU A 251 2.52 1.19 -25.67
C LEU A 251 3.08 0.73 -27.03
N ALA A 252 4.38 0.89 -27.24
CA ALA A 252 5.05 0.46 -28.47
C ALA A 252 5.02 -1.06 -28.69
N LEU A 253 4.99 -1.85 -27.60
CA LEU A 253 4.78 -3.30 -27.64
C LEU A 253 3.31 -3.71 -27.79
N GLY A 254 2.37 -2.76 -27.78
CA GLY A 254 0.93 -3.06 -27.86
C GLY A 254 0.36 -3.72 -26.61
N LEU A 255 0.98 -3.51 -25.44
CA LEU A 255 0.54 -4.07 -24.16
C LEU A 255 -0.55 -3.25 -23.47
N LEU A 256 -0.78 -2.02 -23.94
CA LEU A 256 -1.79 -1.11 -23.42
C LEU A 256 -2.99 -1.11 -24.37
N GLU A 257 -4.20 -1.12 -23.80
CA GLU A 257 -5.44 -0.98 -24.58
C GLU A 257 -5.46 0.38 -25.30
N GLY A 258 -5.92 0.38 -26.55
CA GLY A 258 -6.03 1.60 -27.34
C GLY A 258 -7.11 2.52 -26.77
N ASP A 259 -6.84 3.82 -26.70
CA ASP A 259 -7.74 4.82 -26.11
C ASP A 259 -9.02 5.11 -26.92
N ASN A 260 -9.26 4.36 -28.01
CA ASN A 260 -10.42 4.53 -28.89
C ASN A 260 -11.74 4.49 -28.12
N HIS A 261 -11.91 3.55 -27.18
CA HIS A 261 -13.10 3.49 -26.34
C HIS A 261 -13.30 4.73 -25.45
N TRP A 262 -12.24 5.43 -25.04
CA TRP A 262 -12.34 6.64 -24.22
C TRP A 262 -12.74 7.82 -25.08
N SER A 263 -12.19 7.86 -26.30
CA SER A 263 -12.64 8.78 -27.34
C SER A 263 -14.11 8.57 -27.67
N ASP A 264 -14.56 7.34 -27.88
CA ASP A 264 -15.97 7.04 -28.21
C ASP A 264 -16.88 7.41 -27.04
N THR A 265 -16.49 7.04 -25.81
CA THR A 265 -17.21 7.39 -24.58
C THR A 265 -17.38 8.90 -24.41
N LEU A 266 -16.32 9.69 -24.61
CA LEU A 266 -16.37 11.14 -24.52
C LEU A 266 -17.15 11.77 -25.70
N THR A 267 -17.08 11.16 -26.88
CA THR A 267 -17.86 11.58 -28.05
C THR A 267 -19.35 11.45 -27.79
N ASP A 268 -19.79 10.33 -27.20
CA ASP A 268 -21.17 10.08 -26.82
C ASP A 268 -21.62 10.99 -25.67
N ALA A 269 -20.81 11.11 -24.62
CA ALA A 269 -21.12 11.93 -23.46
C ALA A 269 -21.32 13.41 -23.83
N ARG A 270 -20.48 13.94 -24.74
CA ARG A 270 -20.55 15.33 -25.21
C ARG A 270 -21.92 15.72 -25.77
N ILE A 271 -22.67 14.78 -26.37
CA ILE A 271 -23.98 15.07 -26.98
C ILE A 271 -25.02 15.41 -25.91
N SER A 272 -24.87 14.88 -24.69
CA SER A 272 -25.91 14.89 -23.67
C SER A 272 -25.50 15.54 -22.34
N SER A 273 -24.21 15.83 -22.15
CA SER A 273 -23.64 16.31 -20.88
C SER A 273 -23.11 17.74 -20.97
N SER A 274 -23.15 18.46 -19.85
CA SER A 274 -22.52 19.78 -19.74
C SER A 274 -20.98 19.66 -19.66
N ALA A 275 -20.26 20.73 -20.01
CA ALA A 275 -18.80 20.80 -19.89
C ALA A 275 -18.27 20.40 -18.50
N SER A 276 -18.95 20.85 -17.43
CA SER A 276 -18.63 20.43 -16.05
C SER A 276 -18.76 18.93 -15.83
N LYS A 277 -19.83 18.29 -16.32
CA LYS A 277 -20.00 16.83 -16.22
C LYS A 277 -19.04 16.07 -17.12
N LEU A 278 -18.68 16.65 -18.27
CA LEU A 278 -17.67 16.08 -19.15
C LEU A 278 -16.28 16.11 -18.48
N ARG A 279 -15.94 17.16 -17.72
CA ARG A 279 -14.73 17.24 -16.89
C ARG A 279 -14.72 16.18 -15.77
N GLU A 280 -15.86 15.93 -15.12
CA GLU A 280 -15.99 14.84 -14.13
C GLU A 280 -15.72 13.46 -14.75
N LEU A 281 -16.35 13.17 -15.89
CA LEU A 281 -16.13 11.92 -16.63
C LEU A 281 -14.66 11.78 -17.08
N PHE A 282 -14.06 12.87 -17.58
CA PHE A 282 -12.66 12.88 -17.97
C PHE A 282 -11.74 12.57 -16.77
N ALA A 283 -12.01 13.14 -15.59
CA ALA A 283 -11.26 12.83 -14.37
C ALA A 283 -11.38 11.35 -13.97
N ILE A 284 -12.57 10.77 -14.04
CA ILE A 284 -12.80 9.33 -13.77
C ILE A 284 -11.98 8.48 -14.73
N ILE A 285 -12.01 8.81 -16.03
CA ILE A 285 -11.23 8.12 -17.06
C ILE A 285 -9.73 8.19 -16.74
N LEU A 286 -9.21 9.36 -16.36
CA LEU A 286 -7.79 9.52 -16.00
C LEU A 286 -7.38 8.70 -14.77
N VAL A 287 -8.22 8.66 -13.74
CA VAL A 287 -7.89 8.03 -12.45
C VAL A 287 -8.04 6.51 -12.52
N PHE A 288 -9.09 6.01 -13.16
CA PHE A 288 -9.50 4.61 -13.02
C PHE A 288 -9.29 3.77 -14.29
N CYS A 289 -9.09 4.40 -15.45
CA CYS A 289 -9.14 3.70 -16.73
C CYS A 289 -7.78 3.55 -17.44
N ASN A 290 -6.66 3.83 -16.75
CA ASN A 290 -5.30 3.64 -17.26
C ASN A 290 -5.08 4.15 -18.70
N VAL A 291 -5.53 5.37 -18.99
CA VAL A 291 -5.41 5.99 -20.32
C VAL A 291 -3.96 5.99 -20.81
N SER A 292 -3.75 5.51 -22.04
CA SER A 292 -2.44 5.35 -22.65
C SER A 292 -1.80 6.69 -23.01
N ASN A 293 -2.56 7.61 -23.60
CA ASN A 293 -2.12 8.95 -23.99
C ASN A 293 -3.12 10.05 -23.55
N PRO A 294 -3.09 10.44 -22.26
CA PRO A 294 -3.97 11.48 -21.72
C PRO A 294 -3.89 12.82 -22.45
N SER A 295 -2.71 13.22 -22.92
CA SER A 295 -2.49 14.51 -23.59
C SER A 295 -3.18 14.55 -24.95
N GLU A 296 -3.15 13.46 -25.71
CA GLU A 296 -3.88 13.35 -26.98
C GLU A 296 -5.40 13.37 -26.76
N LEU A 297 -5.87 12.66 -25.73
CA LEU A 297 -7.29 12.66 -25.37
C LEU A 297 -7.76 14.06 -24.92
N TRP A 298 -6.96 14.77 -24.10
CA TRP A 298 -7.22 16.15 -23.72
C TRP A 298 -7.31 17.07 -24.95
N ASN A 299 -6.30 17.03 -25.83
CA ASN A 299 -6.25 17.89 -27.00
C ASN A 299 -7.47 17.71 -27.91
N LYS A 300 -8.02 16.50 -27.97
CA LYS A 300 -9.21 16.16 -28.77
C LYS A 300 -10.51 16.73 -28.20
N PHE A 301 -10.64 16.83 -26.88
CA PHE A 301 -11.90 17.22 -26.21
C PHE A 301 -11.86 18.55 -25.46
N GLN A 302 -10.70 19.24 -25.41
CA GLN A 302 -10.52 20.47 -24.64
C GLN A 302 -11.57 21.54 -24.94
N ASP A 303 -11.98 21.69 -26.20
CA ASP A 303 -12.99 22.68 -26.62
C ASP A 303 -14.34 22.44 -25.93
N HIS A 304 -14.74 21.17 -25.78
CA HIS A 304 -15.98 20.79 -25.09
C HIS A 304 -15.82 20.83 -23.58
N LEU A 305 -14.62 20.54 -23.09
CA LEU A 305 -14.28 20.64 -21.67
C LEU A 305 -14.19 22.09 -21.19
N MET A 306 -14.08 23.09 -22.06
CA MET A 306 -14.05 24.52 -21.68
C MET A 306 -15.24 25.33 -22.18
N GLU A 307 -16.23 24.70 -22.82
CA GLU A 307 -17.36 25.36 -23.48
C GLU A 307 -18.15 26.30 -22.54
N ASP A 308 -18.32 25.92 -21.28
CA ASP A 308 -19.05 26.73 -20.30
C ASP A 308 -18.33 28.04 -19.97
N TYR A 309 -17.00 28.04 -19.89
CA TYR A 309 -16.20 29.25 -19.69
C TYR A 309 -16.25 30.18 -20.91
N VAL A 310 -16.19 29.61 -22.12
CA VAL A 310 -16.33 30.37 -23.37
C VAL A 310 -17.71 31.03 -23.42
N ARG A 311 -18.76 30.26 -23.14
CA ARG A 311 -20.15 30.73 -23.16
C ARG A 311 -20.42 31.79 -22.11
N ASP A 312 -19.88 31.63 -20.90
CA ASP A 312 -20.01 32.63 -19.83
C ASP A 312 -19.33 33.95 -20.20
N PHE A 313 -18.13 33.88 -20.78
CA PHE A 313 -17.39 35.06 -21.24
C PHE A 313 -18.15 35.81 -22.36
N GLN A 314 -18.62 35.09 -23.38
CA GLN A 314 -19.39 35.67 -24.49
C GLN A 314 -20.67 36.39 -24.02
N ARG A 315 -21.33 35.88 -22.97
CA ARG A 315 -22.52 36.52 -22.39
C ARG A 315 -22.21 37.87 -21.75
N HIS A 316 -21.05 38.00 -21.11
CA HIS A 316 -20.63 39.23 -20.45
C HIS A 316 -19.93 40.22 -21.42
N TYR A 317 -19.26 39.69 -22.46
CA TYR A 317 -18.49 40.46 -23.43
C TYR A 317 -18.83 40.04 -24.88
N PRO A 318 -19.98 40.44 -25.43
CA PRO A 318 -20.45 39.96 -26.73
C PRO A 318 -19.55 40.34 -27.92
N ASP A 319 -18.86 41.47 -27.85
CA ASP A 319 -18.02 42.01 -28.92
C ASP A 319 -16.52 41.67 -28.76
N ALA A 320 -16.15 40.91 -27.73
CA ALA A 320 -14.75 40.55 -27.48
C ALA A 320 -14.28 39.40 -28.39
N ASP A 321 -13.01 39.44 -28.80
CA ASP A 321 -12.39 38.35 -29.56
C ASP A 321 -12.10 37.15 -28.64
N ILE A 322 -12.86 36.08 -28.84
CA ILE A 322 -12.76 34.83 -28.08
C ILE A 322 -11.38 34.19 -28.27
N ASN A 323 -10.80 34.31 -29.46
CA ASN A 323 -9.52 33.65 -29.79
C ASN A 323 -8.38 34.19 -28.93
N ALA A 324 -8.43 35.47 -28.56
CA ALA A 324 -7.47 36.12 -27.67
C ALA A 324 -7.51 35.57 -26.23
N HIS A 325 -8.54 34.79 -25.86
CA HIS A 325 -8.76 34.28 -24.51
C HIS A 325 -8.79 32.74 -24.40
N LEU A 326 -8.55 32.00 -25.49
CA LEU A 326 -8.60 30.53 -25.49
C LEU A 326 -7.67 29.89 -24.45
N GLU A 327 -6.46 30.41 -24.29
CA GLU A 327 -5.49 29.91 -23.30
C GLU A 327 -6.03 30.07 -21.87
N ASN A 328 -6.71 31.18 -21.57
CA ASN A 328 -7.33 31.40 -20.26
C ASN A 328 -8.49 30.43 -20.01
N PHE A 329 -9.32 30.13 -21.01
CA PHE A 329 -10.41 29.17 -20.87
C PHE A 329 -9.89 27.75 -20.66
N SER A 330 -8.87 27.35 -21.42
CA SER A 330 -8.19 26.07 -21.26
C SER A 330 -7.57 25.95 -19.87
N ASN A 331 -6.90 26.99 -19.38
CA ASN A 331 -6.33 27.03 -18.03
C ASN A 331 -7.40 26.92 -16.92
N ARG A 332 -8.55 27.60 -17.08
CA ARG A 332 -9.69 27.46 -16.14
C ARG A 332 -10.27 26.04 -16.14
N ALA A 333 -10.38 25.41 -17.30
CA ALA A 333 -10.83 24.03 -17.41
C ALA A 333 -9.84 23.05 -16.76
N LEU A 334 -8.53 23.29 -16.89
CA LEU A 334 -7.49 22.51 -16.23
C LEU A 334 -7.55 22.68 -14.70
N LEU A 335 -7.76 23.89 -14.17
CA LEU A 335 -7.95 24.12 -12.74
C LEU A 335 -9.14 23.32 -12.20
N ALA A 336 -10.31 23.44 -12.84
CA ALA A 336 -11.49 22.70 -12.42
C ALA A 336 -11.30 21.19 -12.54
N LEU A 337 -10.59 20.71 -13.56
CA LEU A 337 -10.25 19.30 -13.70
C LEU A 337 -9.29 18.83 -12.59
N GLN A 338 -8.30 19.64 -12.22
CA GLN A 338 -7.38 19.37 -11.13
C GLN A 338 -8.11 19.19 -9.80
N ASP A 339 -9.10 20.04 -9.53
CA ASP A 339 -9.93 19.93 -8.32
C ASP A 339 -10.72 18.62 -8.28
N VAL A 340 -11.35 18.25 -9.40
CA VAL A 340 -12.10 16.99 -9.48
C VAL A 340 -11.16 15.79 -9.30
N LEU A 341 -10.00 15.79 -9.96
CA LEU A 341 -9.00 14.73 -9.82
C LEU A 341 -8.60 14.50 -8.36
N LEU A 342 -8.29 15.57 -7.63
CA LEU A 342 -7.92 15.46 -6.21
C LEU A 342 -9.10 14.99 -5.37
N SER A 343 -10.32 15.45 -5.66
CA SER A 343 -11.52 15.07 -4.90
C SER A 343 -11.87 13.57 -4.98
N ILE A 344 -11.45 12.89 -6.06
CA ILE A 344 -11.66 11.45 -6.26
C ILE A 344 -10.42 10.60 -5.91
N GLY A 345 -9.44 11.18 -5.21
CA GLY A 345 -8.22 10.49 -4.78
C GLY A 345 -7.16 10.33 -5.88
N GLY A 346 -7.25 11.14 -6.94
CA GLY A 346 -6.24 11.22 -8.00
C GLY A 346 -5.03 12.09 -7.62
N ASN A 347 -4.09 12.22 -8.55
CA ASN A 347 -2.88 13.03 -8.40
C ASN A 347 -2.95 14.36 -9.18
N THR A 348 -1.84 15.09 -9.27
CA THR A 348 -1.76 16.33 -10.06
C THR A 348 -1.83 16.06 -11.57
N LEU A 349 -2.29 17.02 -12.37
CA LEU A 349 -2.36 16.91 -13.84
C LEU A 349 -1.02 16.48 -14.48
N PRO A 350 0.15 17.00 -14.06
CA PRO A 350 1.44 16.52 -14.55
C PRO A 350 1.71 15.03 -14.32
N HIS A 351 1.19 14.44 -13.24
CA HIS A 351 1.29 12.99 -13.01
C HIS A 351 0.59 12.19 -14.11
N TYR A 352 -0.47 12.74 -14.70
CA TYR A 352 -1.20 12.17 -15.81
C TYR A 352 -0.59 12.53 -17.18
N GLY A 353 0.48 13.32 -17.25
CA GLY A 353 1.06 13.80 -18.51
C GLY A 353 0.32 15.01 -19.11
N LEU A 354 -0.50 15.69 -18.30
CA LEU A 354 -1.20 16.92 -18.70
C LEU A 354 -0.44 18.17 -18.21
N PRO A 355 -0.62 19.33 -18.86
CA PRO A 355 -0.01 20.57 -18.42
C PRO A 355 -0.48 20.95 -17.01
N SER A 356 0.42 21.51 -16.21
CA SER A 356 0.06 22.11 -14.92
C SER A 356 -0.76 23.38 -15.18
N PRO A 357 -1.88 23.58 -14.46
CA PRO A 357 -2.58 24.85 -14.52
C PRO A 357 -1.67 25.98 -14.01
N GLN A 358 -1.74 27.14 -14.64
CA GLN A 358 -1.08 28.37 -14.19
C GLN A 358 -1.97 29.10 -13.20
N ALA A 359 -1.38 29.63 -12.13
CA ALA A 359 -2.10 30.52 -11.21
C ALA A 359 -2.46 31.82 -11.96
N ILE A 360 -3.75 32.15 -12.02
CA ILE A 360 -4.20 33.42 -12.57
C ILE A 360 -4.04 34.47 -11.46
N ASP A 361 -3.16 35.45 -11.67
CA ASP A 361 -3.01 36.59 -10.77
C ASP A 361 -4.38 37.25 -10.52
N GLY A 362 -4.81 37.29 -9.25
CA GLY A 362 -5.98 38.05 -8.81
C GLY A 362 -7.29 37.28 -8.60
N ILE A 363 -7.35 35.97 -8.84
CA ILE A 363 -8.52 35.11 -8.48
C ILE A 363 -8.03 33.91 -7.67
N VAL A 364 -7.19 34.20 -6.67
CA VAL A 364 -6.73 33.23 -5.67
C VAL A 364 -7.43 33.59 -4.35
N GLU A 365 -8.75 33.45 -4.32
CA GLU A 365 -9.41 33.06 -3.08
C GLU A 365 -9.61 31.55 -3.15
N ASN A 366 -8.53 30.87 -2.75
CA ASN A 366 -8.49 29.47 -2.37
C ASN A 366 -9.55 29.21 -1.30
N LEU A 367 -10.74 28.79 -1.70
CA LEU A 367 -11.61 28.04 -0.82
C LEU A 367 -11.20 26.57 -0.93
N ASN A 368 -10.19 26.20 -0.15
CA ASN A 368 -9.89 24.80 0.14
C ASN A 368 -11.19 24.13 0.61
N ARG A 369 -11.73 23.21 -0.18
CA ARG A 369 -12.95 22.47 0.17
C ARG A 369 -12.81 21.75 1.52
N GLU A 370 -11.62 21.23 1.83
CA GLU A 370 -11.30 20.68 3.15
C GLU A 370 -11.41 21.75 4.25
N TYR A 371 -11.00 22.99 4.00
CA TYR A 371 -11.17 24.09 4.97
C TYR A 371 -12.64 24.42 5.20
N ILE A 372 -13.48 24.45 4.15
CA ILE A 372 -14.94 24.65 4.30
C ILE A 372 -15.58 23.45 5.02
N GLU A 373 -15.28 22.22 4.63
CA GLU A 373 -15.79 21.00 5.30
C GLU A 373 -15.34 20.94 6.77
N HIS A 374 -14.14 21.42 7.10
CA HIS A 374 -13.60 21.50 8.46
C HIS A 374 -13.94 22.80 9.22
N THR A 375 -14.71 23.72 8.65
CA THR A 375 -15.14 24.96 9.34
C THR A 375 -16.66 25.15 9.33
N ASN A 376 -17.39 24.31 8.61
CA ASN A 376 -18.85 24.35 8.53
C ASN A 376 -19.51 23.53 9.66
N PHE A 377 -19.16 23.85 10.91
CA PHE A 377 -19.78 23.22 12.08
C PHE A 377 -21.03 23.98 12.53
N ASP A 378 -22.02 23.27 13.08
CA ASP A 378 -23.11 23.90 13.82
C ASP A 378 -22.62 24.30 15.23
N PRO A 379 -22.47 25.61 15.52
CA PRO A 379 -21.95 26.07 16.80
C PRO A 379 -22.89 25.72 17.97
N VAL A 380 -24.19 25.54 17.73
CA VAL A 380 -25.17 25.16 18.76
C VAL A 380 -25.02 23.69 19.14
N GLU A 381 -24.83 22.83 18.14
CA GLU A 381 -24.61 21.39 18.35
C GLU A 381 -23.27 21.13 19.07
N LEU A 382 -22.20 21.79 18.64
CA LEU A 382 -20.89 21.68 19.28
C LEU A 382 -20.91 22.16 20.74
N GLN A 383 -21.60 23.27 21.02
CA GLN A 383 -21.73 23.76 22.39
C GLN A 383 -22.48 22.76 23.28
N HIS A 384 -23.52 22.11 22.74
CA HIS A 384 -24.24 21.06 23.45
C HIS A 384 -23.35 19.84 23.73
N TRP A 385 -22.55 19.43 22.74
CA TRP A 385 -21.62 18.31 22.86
C TRP A 385 -20.54 18.57 23.93
N ILE A 386 -19.96 19.77 23.96
CA ILE A 386 -18.97 20.18 24.98
C ILE A 386 -19.58 20.10 26.38
N ASN A 387 -20.78 20.67 26.57
CA ASN A 387 -21.45 20.69 27.88
C ASN A 387 -21.71 19.28 28.44
N GLN A 388 -21.90 18.28 27.56
CA GLN A 388 -22.11 16.89 27.97
C GLN A 388 -20.80 16.12 28.22
N ASN A 389 -19.74 16.39 27.46
CA ASN A 389 -18.52 15.57 27.46
C ASN A 389 -17.37 16.17 28.27
N GLU A 390 -17.30 17.49 28.44
CA GLU A 390 -16.29 18.14 29.28
C GLU A 390 -16.29 17.60 30.74
N PRO A 391 -17.45 17.36 31.39
CA PRO A 391 -17.48 16.79 32.74
C PRO A 391 -17.00 15.32 32.81
N ARG A 392 -16.90 14.63 31.67
CA ARG A 392 -16.52 13.22 31.58
C ARG A 392 -15.02 13.02 31.36
N LEU A 393 -14.26 14.10 31.15
CA LEU A 393 -12.82 14.05 30.95
C LEU A 393 -12.13 13.56 32.23
N ASN A 394 -11.16 12.66 32.08
CA ASN A 394 -10.28 12.30 33.18
C ASN A 394 -9.33 13.46 33.53
N SER A 395 -8.55 13.33 34.61
CA SER A 395 -7.70 14.42 35.11
C SER A 395 -6.66 14.91 34.10
N GLU A 396 -6.05 14.00 33.33
CA GLU A 396 -5.03 14.33 32.32
C GLU A 396 -5.66 14.98 31.08
N GLN A 397 -6.78 14.42 30.61
CA GLN A 397 -7.55 14.98 29.50
C GLN A 397 -8.08 16.38 29.81
N ASN A 398 -8.59 16.61 31.04
CA ASN A 398 -9.09 17.91 31.47
C ASN A 398 -7.96 18.95 31.52
N GLN A 399 -6.78 18.56 31.99
CA GLN A 399 -5.61 19.43 32.03
C GLN A 399 -5.17 19.87 30.63
N ILE A 400 -5.13 18.95 29.66
CA ILE A 400 -4.80 19.26 28.26
C ILE A 400 -5.89 20.13 27.63
N TYR A 401 -7.17 19.78 27.83
CA TYR A 401 -8.30 20.53 27.30
C TYR A 401 -8.27 22.00 27.74
N ARG A 402 -8.03 22.25 29.04
CA ARG A 402 -7.90 23.62 29.57
C ARG A 402 -6.68 24.34 29.02
N LEU A 403 -5.52 23.67 28.98
CA LEU A 403 -4.28 24.25 28.44
C LEU A 403 -4.46 24.75 27.00
N LEU A 404 -5.10 23.95 26.14
CA LEU A 404 -5.35 24.30 24.75
C LEU A 404 -6.41 25.40 24.62
N THR A 405 -7.51 25.30 25.37
CA THR A 405 -8.60 26.28 25.35
C THR A 405 -8.10 27.66 25.82
N ASP A 406 -7.30 27.70 26.87
CA ASP A 406 -6.71 28.94 27.39
C ASP A 406 -5.72 29.55 26.38
N SER A 407 -4.90 28.73 25.72
CA SER A 407 -3.96 29.20 24.68
C SER A 407 -4.69 29.82 23.48
N VAL A 408 -5.82 29.23 23.06
CA VAL A 408 -6.67 29.76 21.99
C VAL A 408 -7.33 31.07 22.42
N ASN A 409 -7.93 31.12 23.61
CA ASN A 409 -8.64 32.30 24.12
C ASN A 409 -7.70 33.49 24.34
N THR A 410 -6.49 33.23 24.81
CA THR A 410 -5.47 34.26 25.05
C THR A 410 -4.65 34.59 23.80
N LYS A 411 -4.84 33.86 22.71
CA LYS A 411 -4.03 33.93 21.48
C LYS A 411 -2.52 33.80 21.75
N ALA A 412 -2.15 33.10 22.82
CA ALA A 412 -0.76 32.90 23.19
C ALA A 412 0.00 32.06 22.15
N GLY A 413 -0.73 31.16 21.46
CA GLY A 413 -0.15 30.22 20.50
C GLY A 413 0.73 29.17 21.19
N GLY A 414 1.15 28.15 20.43
CA GLY A 414 2.05 27.10 20.94
C GLY A 414 2.06 25.86 20.07
N VAL A 415 3.09 25.03 20.25
CA VAL A 415 3.18 23.68 19.66
C VAL A 415 3.02 22.68 20.78
N TYR A 416 2.01 21.82 20.67
CA TYR A 416 1.67 20.82 21.67
C TYR A 416 1.76 19.44 21.01
N PHE A 417 2.50 18.52 21.62
CA PHE A 417 2.56 17.14 21.18
C PHE A 417 1.65 16.30 22.08
N LEU A 418 0.68 15.64 21.48
CA LEU A 418 -0.22 14.73 22.17
C LEU A 418 0.29 13.31 21.95
N ASP A 419 0.79 12.68 23.01
CA ASP A 419 1.14 11.26 23.00
C ASP A 419 -0.05 10.49 23.53
N ALA A 420 -0.84 9.91 22.63
CA ALA A 420 -2.02 9.13 22.95
C ALA A 420 -1.98 7.79 22.20
N PRO A 421 -2.27 6.65 22.85
CA PRO A 421 -2.42 5.37 22.16
C PRO A 421 -3.62 5.47 21.22
N GLY A 422 -3.37 5.41 19.91
CA GLY A 422 -4.39 5.63 18.89
C GLY A 422 -5.54 4.62 18.97
N GLY A 423 -6.72 5.11 19.33
CA GLY A 423 -8.01 4.44 19.20
C GLY A 423 -9.07 5.52 18.97
N THR A 424 -9.74 5.46 17.82
CA THR A 424 -10.93 6.26 17.51
C THR A 424 -12.10 5.90 18.40
#